data_AF-A0A4R8I834-F1
#
_entry.id   AF-A0A4R8I834-F1
#
_cell.length_a   1.000
_cell.length_b   1.000
_cell.length_c   1.000
_cell.angle_alpha   90.00
_cell.angle_beta   90.00
_cell.angle_gamma   90.00
#
_symmetry.space_group_name_H-M   'P 1'
#
loop_
_entity.id
_entity.type
_entity.pdbx_description
1 polymer ?
#
loop_
_entity_poly.entity_id
_entity_poly.type
_entity_poly.pdbx_seq_one_letter_code
_entity_poly.pdbx_strand_id
1 'polypeptide(L)'
;MANEKLEDVFAKRKAKEADKAKNEKTAVVKDTTPFIKRFSQKKIDEWKLENGDRDLIYLKVDDFLAVLRPPTAEDLGDYLTAIGTNGMSKAVAMVVEQLWLEGDYQLIEDEELFIAVFLQINNILEGKKGEFFRA
;
A
#
# COMPACT_ATOMS: atom_id res chain seq x y z
N MET A 1 -35.09 -28.47 -17.07
CA MET A 1 -34.76 -27.24 -16.31
C MET A 1 -33.52 -27.57 -15.49
N ALA A 2 -32.38 -27.02 -15.88
CA ALA A 2 -31.07 -27.45 -15.38
C ALA A 2 -30.85 -26.91 -13.96
N ASN A 3 -30.84 -27.83 -13.00
CA ASN A 3 -30.36 -27.59 -11.65
C ASN A 3 -28.82 -27.60 -11.71
N GLU A 4 -28.23 -26.51 -12.25
CA GLU A 4 -26.81 -26.26 -12.08
C GLU A 4 -26.56 -26.18 -10.57
N LYS A 5 -25.91 -27.22 -10.04
CA LYS A 5 -25.74 -27.44 -8.61
C LYS A 5 -25.14 -26.19 -8.01
N LEU A 6 -25.88 -25.57 -7.10
CA LEU A 6 -25.48 -24.35 -6.38
C LEU A 6 -24.04 -24.47 -5.83
N GLU A 7 -23.60 -25.67 -5.48
CA GLU A 7 -22.24 -26.02 -5.06
C GLU A 7 -21.16 -25.62 -6.08
N ASP A 8 -21.37 -25.84 -7.38
CA ASP A 8 -20.46 -25.42 -8.44
C ASP A 8 -20.41 -23.89 -8.58
N VAL A 9 -21.52 -23.20 -8.34
CA VAL A 9 -21.59 -21.74 -8.35
C VAL A 9 -20.83 -21.17 -7.16
N PHE A 10 -20.97 -21.75 -5.97
CA PHE A 10 -20.21 -21.34 -4.79
C PHE A 10 -18.72 -21.69 -4.88
N ALA A 11 -18.37 -22.83 -5.48
CA ALA A 11 -16.97 -23.20 -5.72
C ALA A 11 -16.30 -22.23 -6.72
N LYS A 12 -16.99 -21.88 -7.82
CA LYS A 12 -16.52 -20.86 -8.77
C LYS A 12 -16.40 -19.47 -8.15
N ARG A 13 -17.34 -19.09 -7.27
CA ARG A 13 -17.26 -17.82 -6.52
C ARG A 13 -16.10 -17.82 -5.53
N LYS A 14 -15.92 -18.87 -4.74
CA LYS A 14 -14.78 -19.02 -3.81
C LYS A 14 -13.44 -19.04 -4.52
N ALA A 15 -13.32 -19.70 -5.67
CA ALA A 15 -12.11 -19.69 -6.48
C ALA A 15 -11.84 -18.27 -7.03
N LYS A 16 -12.86 -17.61 -7.57
CA LYS A 16 -12.76 -16.22 -8.06
C LYS A 16 -12.44 -15.23 -6.94
N GLU A 17 -12.96 -15.42 -5.73
CA GLU A 17 -12.65 -14.62 -4.55
C GLU A 17 -11.25 -14.91 -4.01
N ALA A 18 -10.78 -16.16 -4.03
CA ALA A 18 -9.42 -16.52 -3.66
C ALA A 18 -8.37 -15.98 -4.65
N ASP A 19 -8.69 -15.97 -5.95
CA ASP A 19 -7.85 -15.35 -6.98
C ASP A 19 -7.88 -13.82 -6.89
N LYS A 20 -9.04 -13.21 -6.58
CA LYS A 20 -9.13 -11.76 -6.31
C LYS A 20 -8.34 -11.39 -5.05
N ALA A 21 -8.45 -12.18 -3.97
CA ALA A 21 -7.70 -11.97 -2.73
C ALA A 21 -6.18 -12.23 -2.88
N LYS A 22 -5.75 -13.04 -3.85
CA LYS A 22 -4.33 -13.17 -4.21
C LYS A 22 -3.83 -11.99 -5.05
N ASN A 23 -4.68 -11.42 -5.91
CA ASN A 23 -4.33 -10.28 -6.77
C ASN A 23 -4.46 -8.92 -6.05
N GLU A 24 -5.31 -8.80 -5.01
CA GLU A 24 -5.48 -7.61 -4.17
C GLU A 24 -4.37 -7.44 -3.12
N LYS A 25 -3.61 -8.50 -2.80
CA LYS A 25 -2.47 -8.45 -1.86
C LYS A 25 -1.27 -7.63 -2.37
N THR A 26 -1.40 -7.00 -3.53
CA THR A 26 -0.35 -6.17 -4.10
C THR A 26 -1.01 -5.02 -4.85
N ALA A 27 -1.68 -4.12 -4.12
CA ALA A 27 -1.96 -2.77 -4.60
C ALA A 27 -0.67 -1.94 -4.70
N VAL A 28 0.39 -2.54 -5.24
CA VAL A 28 1.60 -1.84 -5.68
C VAL A 28 1.28 -1.36 -7.08
N VAL A 29 1.33 -0.05 -7.29
CA VAL A 29 1.15 0.55 -8.61
C VAL A 29 2.13 -0.14 -9.58
N LYS A 30 1.60 -0.98 -10.49
CA LYS A 30 2.41 -1.78 -11.42
C LYS A 30 3.08 -0.93 -12.50
N ASP A 31 2.59 0.30 -12.71
CA ASP A 31 3.13 1.24 -13.67
C ASP A 31 3.87 2.38 -12.97
N THR A 32 5.20 2.29 -12.92
CA THR A 32 6.07 3.33 -12.36
C THR A 32 6.39 4.45 -13.35
N THR A 33 5.91 4.38 -14.60
CA THR A 33 6.20 5.36 -15.66
C THR A 33 5.88 6.80 -15.26
N PRO A 34 4.74 7.11 -14.61
CA PRO A 34 4.44 8.48 -14.16
C PRO A 34 5.46 9.01 -13.15
N PHE A 35 5.95 8.15 -12.26
CA PHE A 35 6.93 8.49 -11.23
C PHE A 35 8.30 8.70 -11.83
N ILE A 36 8.72 7.84 -12.76
CA ILE A 36 9.99 8.02 -13.50
C ILE A 36 9.96 9.33 -14.29
N LYS A 37 8.83 9.64 -14.93
CA LYS A 37 8.67 10.90 -15.67
C LYS A 37 8.77 12.13 -14.76
N ARG A 38 8.22 12.06 -13.55
CA ARG A 38 8.20 13.18 -12.59
C ARG A 38 9.49 13.34 -11.82
N PHE A 39 10.04 12.24 -11.29
CA PHE A 39 11.16 12.25 -10.34
C PHE A 39 12.48 11.86 -10.98
N SER A 40 12.49 11.38 -12.23
CA SER A 40 13.61 10.72 -12.92
C SER A 40 13.94 9.34 -12.37
N GLN A 41 14.46 8.47 -13.26
CA GLN A 41 14.93 7.13 -12.87
C GLN A 41 16.07 7.21 -11.85
N LYS A 42 17.02 8.14 -12.07
CA LYS A 42 18.18 8.32 -11.20
C LYS A 42 17.78 8.57 -9.74
N LYS A 43 16.81 9.45 -9.51
CA LYS A 43 16.33 9.78 -8.15
C LYS A 43 15.64 8.60 -7.48
N ILE A 44 14.86 7.85 -8.25
CA ILE A 44 14.22 6.61 -7.77
C ILE A 44 15.28 5.58 -7.37
N ASP A 45 16.33 5.43 -8.17
CA ASP A 45 17.43 4.51 -7.88
C ASP A 45 18.23 4.95 -6.64
N GLU A 46 18.48 6.25 -6.48
CA GLU A 46 19.12 6.83 -5.29
C GLU A 46 18.30 6.51 -4.02
N TRP A 47 16.99 6.76 -4.03
CA TRP A 47 16.13 6.42 -2.90
C TRP A 47 16.07 4.92 -2.61
N LYS A 48 16.05 4.08 -3.64
CA LYS A 48 16.13 2.62 -3.46
C LYS A 48 17.44 2.23 -2.77
N LEU A 49 18.56 2.76 -3.25
CA LEU A 49 19.87 2.48 -2.69
C LEU A 49 19.99 2.92 -1.23
N GLU A 50 19.52 4.14 -0.92
CA GLU A 50 19.48 4.69 0.44
C GLU A 50 18.64 3.83 1.40
N ASN A 51 17.65 3.10 0.87
CA ASN A 51 16.77 2.24 1.63
C ASN A 51 17.13 0.74 1.53
N GLY A 52 18.36 0.43 1.08
CA GLY A 52 18.90 -0.94 1.03
C GLY A 52 18.32 -1.79 -0.10
N ASP A 53 18.10 -1.18 -1.26
CA ASP A 53 17.53 -1.79 -2.48
C ASP A 53 16.12 -2.39 -2.29
N ARG A 54 15.45 -2.03 -1.20
CA ARG A 54 14.07 -2.41 -0.93
C ARG A 54 13.11 -1.62 -1.82
N ASP A 55 12.01 -2.25 -2.21
CA ASP A 55 11.02 -1.61 -3.07
C ASP A 55 10.32 -0.42 -2.39
N LEU A 56 10.35 0.73 -3.07
CA LEU A 56 9.63 1.94 -2.68
C LEU A 56 8.12 1.71 -2.80
N ILE A 57 7.36 2.50 -2.04
CA ILE A 57 5.92 2.56 -2.13
C ILE A 57 5.55 3.71 -3.05
N TYR A 58 4.78 3.42 -4.10
CA TYR A 58 4.29 4.40 -5.06
C TYR A 58 2.81 4.65 -4.82
N LEU A 59 2.46 5.88 -4.49
CA LEU A 59 1.08 6.32 -4.31
C LEU A 59 0.64 7.08 -5.56
N LYS A 60 -0.48 6.65 -6.13
CA LYS A 60 -1.16 7.37 -7.20
C LYS A 60 -2.64 7.46 -6.88
N VAL A 61 -3.17 8.68 -6.86
CA VAL A 61 -4.59 8.97 -6.77
C VAL A 61 -4.87 10.06 -7.80
N ASP A 62 -5.66 9.72 -8.82
CA ASP A 62 -5.88 10.57 -10.00
C ASP A 62 -4.54 11.06 -10.63
N ASP A 63 -4.34 12.37 -10.67
CA ASP A 63 -3.13 13.02 -11.19
C ASP A 63 -2.04 13.24 -10.13
N PHE A 64 -2.34 12.92 -8.86
CA PHE A 64 -1.42 13.11 -7.75
C PHE A 64 -0.51 11.89 -7.54
N LEU A 65 0.76 12.17 -7.27
CA LEU A 65 1.82 11.17 -7.14
C LEU A 65 2.64 11.42 -5.87
N ALA A 66 2.94 10.35 -5.14
CA ALA A 66 3.94 10.35 -4.09
C ALA A 66 4.75 9.07 -4.04
N VAL A 67 5.97 9.19 -3.55
CA VAL A 67 6.90 8.10 -3.32
C VAL A 67 7.24 8.07 -1.84
N LEU A 68 7.12 6.89 -1.25
CA LEU A 68 7.42 6.61 0.14
C LEU A 68 8.53 5.55 0.21
N ARG A 69 9.39 5.65 1.23
CA ARG A 69 10.37 4.60 1.52
C ARG A 69 9.67 3.34 2.05
N PRO A 70 10.28 2.16 1.88
CA PRO A 70 9.79 0.94 2.48
C PRO A 70 9.83 1.02 4.03
N PRO A 71 8.79 0.51 4.72
CA PRO A 71 8.80 0.45 6.17
C PRO A 71 9.83 -0.55 6.67
N THR A 72 10.40 -0.24 7.83
CA THR A 72 11.23 -1.09 8.67
C THR A 72 10.37 -1.78 9.73
N ALA A 73 10.97 -2.70 10.49
CA ALA A 73 10.28 -3.33 11.62
C ALA A 73 9.88 -2.31 12.71
N GLU A 74 10.69 -1.26 12.90
CA GLU A 74 10.41 -0.17 13.85
C GLU A 74 9.18 0.63 13.41
N ASP A 75 9.13 1.06 12.14
CA ASP A 75 7.97 1.78 11.58
C ASP A 75 6.67 0.97 11.75
N LEU A 76 6.74 -0.36 11.58
CA LEU A 76 5.60 -1.25 11.78
C LEU A 76 5.21 -1.40 13.25
N GLY A 77 6.19 -1.43 14.16
CA GLY A 77 5.97 -1.44 15.60
C GLY A 77 5.28 -0.15 16.09
N ASP A 78 5.76 1.00 15.62
CA ASP A 78 5.18 2.30 15.91
C ASP A 78 3.76 2.41 15.36
N TYR A 79 3.55 1.99 14.11
CA TYR A 79 2.23 1.92 13.49
C TYR A 79 1.25 1.06 14.30
N LEU A 80 1.65 -0.13 14.74
CA LEU A 80 0.84 -1.02 15.57
C LEU A 80 0.49 -0.39 16.93
N THR A 81 1.45 0.26 17.56
CA THR A 81 1.26 0.97 18.83
C THR A 81 0.30 2.16 18.65
N ALA A 82 0.45 2.91 17.57
CA ALA A 82 -0.41 4.03 17.24
C ALA A 82 -1.85 3.60 16.96
N ILE A 83 -2.08 2.42 16.35
CA ILE A 83 -3.43 1.87 16.17
C ILE A 83 -4.12 1.71 17.53
N GLY A 84 -3.43 1.14 18.52
CA GLY A 84 -3.99 0.88 19.84
C GLY A 84 -4.23 2.14 20.68
N THR A 85 -3.48 3.21 20.43
CA THR A 85 -3.52 4.44 21.25
C THR A 85 -4.33 5.58 20.61
N ASN A 86 -4.18 5.79 19.30
CA ASN A 86 -4.70 6.94 18.57
C ASN A 86 -5.77 6.57 17.54
N GLY A 87 -5.98 5.27 17.30
CA GLY A 87 -6.87 4.75 16.28
C GLY A 87 -6.20 4.63 14.90
N MET A 88 -6.82 3.81 14.04
CA MET A 88 -6.25 3.39 12.76
C MET A 88 -5.96 4.57 11.80
N SER A 89 -6.90 5.50 11.65
CA SER A 89 -6.73 6.66 10.74
C SER A 89 -5.53 7.52 11.10
N LYS A 90 -5.33 7.81 12.39
CA LYS A 90 -4.17 8.57 12.86
C LYS A 90 -2.86 7.79 12.72
N ALA A 91 -2.89 6.49 12.99
CA ALA A 91 -1.73 5.63 12.81
C ALA A 91 -1.27 5.60 11.34
N VAL A 92 -2.22 5.54 10.40
CA VAL A 92 -1.91 5.57 8.97
C VAL A 92 -1.38 6.95 8.55
N ALA A 93 -1.96 8.06 9.01
CA ALA A 93 -1.43 9.39 8.72
C ALA A 93 0.02 9.53 9.22
N MET A 94 0.28 9.12 10.46
CA MET A 94 1.61 9.15 11.09
C MET A 94 2.65 8.35 10.29
N VAL A 95 2.34 7.10 9.93
CA VAL A 95 3.29 6.27 9.19
C VAL A 95 3.48 6.77 7.76
N VAL A 96 2.46 7.32 7.10
CA VAL A 96 2.62 7.94 5.77
C VAL A 96 3.61 9.10 5.83
N GLU A 97 3.48 9.97 6.82
CA GLU A 97 4.39 11.10 7.05
C GLU A 97 5.83 10.62 7.31
N GLN A 98 6.00 9.61 8.17
CA GLN A 98 7.30 9.03 8.52
C GLN A 98 8.01 8.32 7.34
N LEU A 99 7.24 7.82 6.38
CA LEU A 99 7.75 7.15 5.19
C LEU A 99 7.89 8.08 3.97
N TRP A 100 7.43 9.33 4.05
CA TRP A 100 7.36 10.24 2.90
C TRP A 100 8.75 10.60 2.37
N LEU A 101 8.98 10.36 1.07
CA LEU A 101 10.18 10.84 0.38
C LEU A 101 9.87 12.11 -0.40
N GLU A 102 8.89 12.04 -1.31
CA GLU A 102 8.48 13.18 -2.13
C GLU A 102 7.12 12.95 -2.79
N GLY A 103 6.35 14.00 -3.04
CA GLY A 103 5.07 13.89 -3.71
C GLY A 103 4.18 15.11 -3.57
N ASP A 104 2.93 14.98 -4.00
CA ASP A 104 1.89 15.99 -3.77
C ASP A 104 1.31 15.85 -2.36
N TYR A 105 1.51 16.86 -1.52
CA TYR A 105 0.96 16.90 -0.16
C TYR A 105 -0.57 16.87 -0.10
N GLN A 106 -1.23 17.22 -1.21
CA GLN A 106 -2.69 17.08 -1.35
C GLN A 106 -3.17 15.64 -1.08
N LEU A 107 -2.34 14.64 -1.34
CA LEU A 107 -2.63 13.24 -1.01
C LEU A 107 -2.85 12.98 0.49
N ILE A 108 -2.33 13.84 1.36
CA ILE A 108 -2.46 13.72 2.83
C ILE A 108 -3.20 14.90 3.48
N GLU A 109 -3.28 16.05 2.80
CA GLU A 109 -3.97 17.25 3.28
C GLU A 109 -5.45 17.29 2.88
N ASP A 110 -5.81 16.71 1.73
CA ASP A 110 -7.19 16.62 1.26
C ASP A 110 -7.86 15.35 1.79
N GLU A 111 -9.03 15.50 2.43
CA GLU A 111 -9.73 14.39 3.08
C GLU A 111 -10.18 13.30 2.07
N GLU A 112 -10.62 13.69 0.87
CA GLU A 112 -11.10 12.76 -0.14
C GLU A 112 -9.94 11.95 -0.73
N LEU A 113 -8.82 12.61 -1.02
CA LEU A 113 -7.60 11.94 -1.49
C LEU A 113 -6.98 11.06 -0.41
N PHE A 114 -7.02 11.51 0.85
CA PHE A 114 -6.45 10.77 1.97
C PHE A 114 -7.16 9.43 2.19
N ILE A 115 -8.47 9.33 1.95
CA ILE A 115 -9.18 8.03 2.04
C ILE A 115 -8.57 7.00 1.08
N ALA A 116 -8.23 7.40 -0.15
CA ALA A 116 -7.62 6.51 -1.13
C ALA A 116 -6.19 6.11 -0.72
N VAL A 117 -5.40 7.07 -0.22
CA VAL A 117 -4.05 6.81 0.33
C VAL A 117 -4.13 5.86 1.53
N PHE A 118 -5.07 6.11 2.44
CA PHE A 118 -5.28 5.33 3.64
C PHE A 118 -5.52 3.85 3.31
N LEU A 119 -6.40 3.57 2.34
CA LEU A 119 -6.68 2.20 1.92
C LEU A 119 -5.46 1.53 1.28
N GLN A 120 -4.72 2.24 0.42
CA GLN A 120 -3.52 1.70 -0.22
C GLN A 120 -2.44 1.36 0.82
N ILE A 121 -2.17 2.29 1.74
CA ILE A 121 -1.13 2.13 2.76
C ILE A 121 -1.49 1.06 3.77
N ASN A 122 -2.73 1.06 4.27
CA ASN A 122 -3.18 0.04 5.20
C ASN A 122 -3.00 -1.38 4.61
N ASN A 123 -3.37 -1.58 3.35
CA ASN A 123 -3.18 -2.87 2.68
C ASN A 123 -1.70 -3.27 2.54
N ILE A 124 -0.83 -2.32 2.20
CA ILE A 124 0.62 -2.57 2.10
C ILE A 124 1.20 -2.96 3.46
N LEU A 125 0.84 -2.22 4.52
CA LEU A 125 1.36 -2.47 5.87
C LEU A 125 0.87 -3.80 6.43
N GLU A 126 -0.40 -4.15 6.23
CA GLU A 126 -0.94 -5.46 6.61
C GLU A 126 -0.23 -6.61 5.88
N GLY A 127 0.06 -6.44 4.58
CA GLY A 127 0.86 -7.40 3.81
C GLY A 127 2.25 -7.60 4.42
N LYS A 128 2.93 -6.50 4.76
CA LYS A 128 4.28 -6.52 5.34
C LYS A 128 4.33 -7.03 6.78
N LYS A 129 3.31 -6.78 7.61
CA LYS A 129 3.21 -7.38 8.96
C LYS A 129 3.35 -8.90 8.90
N GLY A 130 2.72 -9.53 7.91
CA GLY A 130 2.84 -10.98 7.69
C GLY A 130 4.26 -11.45 7.32
N GLU A 131 5.12 -10.58 6.80
CA GLU A 131 6.52 -10.88 6.47
C GLU A 131 7.43 -10.68 7.69
N PHE A 132 7.22 -9.62 8.46
CA PHE A 132 8.09 -9.27 9.61
C PHE A 132 7.79 -10.07 10.89
N PHE A 133 6.53 -10.42 11.14
CA PHE A 133 6.12 -11.01 12.42
C PHE A 133 5.76 -12.50 12.34
N ARG A 134 6.00 -13.17 11.21
CA ARG A 134 5.86 -14.63 11.05
C ARG A 134 7.16 -15.43 11.23
N ALA A 135 8.22 -14.79 11.73
CA ALA A 135 9.48 -15.46 12.06
C ALA A 135 9.43 -16.13 13.44
#